data_AF-A0A953EG63-F1
#
_entry.id   AF-A0A953EG63-F1
#
_cell.length_a   1.000
_cell.length_b   1.000
_cell.length_c   1.000
_cell.angle_alpha   90.00
_cell.angle_beta   90.00
_cell.angle_gamma   90.00
#
_symmetry.space_group_name_H-M   'P 1'
#
loop_
_entity.id
_entity.type
_entity.pdbx_description
1 polymer ?
#
loop_
_entity_poly.entity_id
_entity_poly.type
_entity_poly.pdbx_seq_one_letter_code
_entity_poly.pdbx_strand_id
1 'polypeptide(L)' 'GTGDVLAGIIAALLAQGMEAFAAAAAGAWLQGQAARHHGPGLVAADLITLLPEAISDAYGA' A
#
# COMPACT_ATOMS: atom_id res chain seq x y z
N GLY A 1 6.42 6.78 9.79
CA GLY A 1 5.89 5.57 10.45
C GLY A 1 5.02 4.78 9.49
N THR A 2 4.65 3.55 9.85
CA THR A 2 3.84 2.65 8.99
C THR A 2 2.45 3.21 8.69
N GLY A 3 1.87 3.97 9.63
CA GLY A 3 0.61 4.69 9.43
C GLY A 3 0.72 5.87 8.45
N ASP A 4 1.87 6.56 8.42
CA ASP A 4 2.09 7.66 7.47
C ASP A 4 2.17 7.14 6.03
N VAL A 5 2.79 5.97 5.84
CA VAL A 5 2.82 5.28 4.55
C VAL A 5 1.40 4.89 4.12
N LEU A 6 0.61 4.29 5.02
CA LEU A 6 -0.79 3.95 4.75
C LEU A 6 -1.60 5.17 4.33
N ALA A 7 -1.50 6.25 5.10
CA ALA A 7 -2.21 7.49 4.82
C ALA A 7 -1.81 8.08 3.47
N GLY A 8 -0.52 8.04 3.11
CA GLY A 8 -0.01 8.47 1.81
C GLY A 8 -0.58 7.64 0.64
N ILE A 9 -0.65 6.30 0.79
CA ILE A 9 -1.24 5.42 -0.21
C ILE A 9 -2.73 5.75 -0.41
N ILE A 10 -3.50 5.85 0.67
CA ILE A 10 -4.92 6.16 0.61
C ILE A 10 -5.15 7.53 -0.02
N ALA A 11 -4.36 8.54 0.37
CA ALA A 11 -4.43 9.88 -0.20
C ALA A 11 -4.13 9.89 -1.71
N ALA A 12 -3.14 9.12 -2.16
CA ALA A 12 -2.81 8.99 -3.58
C ALA A 12 -3.95 8.33 -4.39
N LEU A 13 -4.62 7.32 -3.84
CA LEU A 13 -5.76 6.67 -4.49
C LEU A 13 -6.98 7.59 -4.55
N LEU A 14 -7.25 8.33 -3.46
CA LEU A 14 -8.27 9.38 -3.43
C LEU A 14 -7.99 10.44 -4.50
N ALA A 15 -6.74 10.88 -4.65
CA ALA A 15 -6.32 11.86 -5.64
C ALA A 15 -6.50 11.36 -7.09
N GLN A 16 -6.50 10.04 -7.31
CA GLN A 16 -6.82 9.41 -8.60
C GLN A 16 -8.33 9.28 -8.85
N GLY A 17 -9.18 9.72 -7.92
CA GLY A 17 -10.64 9.71 -8.05
C GLY A 17 -11.32 8.45 -7.51
N MET A 18 -10.61 7.62 -6.74
CA MET A 18 -11.21 6.46 -6.09
C MET A 18 -12.13 6.91 -4.94
N GLU A 19 -13.27 6.23 -4.78
CA GLU A 19 -14.19 6.47 -3.66
C GLU A 19 -13.49 6.17 -2.31
N ALA A 20 -13.85 6.88 -1.25
CA ALA A 20 -13.11 6.88 0.00
C ALA A 20 -13.02 5.50 0.68
N PHE A 21 -14.11 4.74 0.71
CA PHE A 21 -14.07 3.39 1.26
C PHE A 21 -13.22 2.45 0.39
N ALA A 22 -13.36 2.53 -0.93
CA ALA A 22 -12.53 1.76 -1.86
C ALA A 22 -11.04 2.10 -1.73
N ALA A 23 -10.68 3.38 -1.61
CA ALA A 23 -9.30 3.84 -1.43
C ALA A 23 -8.71 3.34 -0.10
N ALA A 24 -9.48 3.40 0.99
CA ALA A 24 -9.06 2.86 2.28
C ALA A 24 -8.83 1.34 2.23
N ALA A 25 -9.75 0.61 1.61
CA ALA A 25 -9.64 -0.85 1.47
C ALA A 25 -8.44 -1.25 0.58
N ALA A 26 -8.28 -0.61 -0.58
CA ALA A 26 -7.16 -0.85 -1.48
C ALA A 26 -5.83 -0.46 -0.82
N GLY A 27 -5.75 0.68 -0.14
CA GLY A 27 -4.54 1.09 0.59
C GLY A 27 -4.12 0.11 1.69
N ALA A 28 -5.08 -0.38 2.47
CA ALA A 28 -4.82 -1.40 3.49
C ALA A 28 -4.36 -2.73 2.87
N TRP A 29 -4.97 -3.14 1.75
CA TRP A 29 -4.56 -4.34 1.02
C TRP A 29 -3.14 -4.20 0.46
N LEU A 30 -2.83 -3.09 -0.22
CA LEU A 30 -1.51 -2.83 -0.83
C LEU A 30 -0.40 -2.82 0.23
N GLN A 31 -0.62 -2.13 1.35
CA GLN A 31 0.33 -2.15 2.47
C GLN A 31 0.52 -3.55 3.06
N GLY A 32 -0.58 -4.31 3.17
CA GLY A 32 -0.54 -5.70 3.64
C GLY A 32 0.25 -6.61 2.69
N GLN A 33 0.08 -6.46 1.38
CA GLN A 33 0.87 -7.23 0.40
C GLN A 33 2.33 -6.84 0.39
N ALA A 34 2.64 -5.54 0.38
CA ALA A 34 4.02 -5.06 0.49
C ALA A 34 4.72 -5.62 1.75
N ALA A 35 4.01 -5.69 2.88
CA ALA A 35 4.55 -6.28 4.10
C ALA A 35 4.82 -7.79 4.00
N ARG A 36 4.02 -8.54 3.22
CA ARG A 36 4.22 -9.98 3.00
C ARG A 36 5.48 -10.28 2.18
N HIS A 37 5.85 -9.40 1.26
CA HIS A 37 7.09 -9.52 0.47
C HIS A 37 8.35 -9.37 1.32
N HIS A 38 8.30 -8.60 2.41
CA HIS A 38 9.45 -8.39 3.28
C HIS A 38 9.65 -9.53 4.30
N GLY A 39 8.61 -9.86 5.07
CA GLY A 39 8.74 -10.72 6.26
C GLY A 39 9.23 -9.98 7.52
N PRO A 40 9.70 -10.70 8.56
CA PRO A 40 10.06 -10.11 9.85
C PRO A 40 11.10 -8.99 9.77
N GLY A 41 11.00 -8.00 10.67
CA GLY A 41 11.95 -6.88 10.75
C GLY A 41 11.61 -5.66 9.89
N LEU A 42 10.43 -5.66 9.26
CA LEU A 42 9.95 -4.56 8.42
C LEU A 42 9.92 -3.21 9.18
N VAL A 43 10.47 -2.18 8.54
CA VAL A 43 10.28 -0.78 8.90
C VAL A 43 9.48 -0.05 7.82
N ALA A 44 8.98 1.15 8.16
CA ALA A 44 8.08 1.88 7.28
C ALA A 44 8.70 2.22 5.91
N ALA A 45 10.01 2.44 5.82
CA ALA A 45 10.67 2.76 4.56
C ALA A 45 10.65 1.57 3.58
N ASP A 46 10.65 0.33 4.09
CA ASP A 46 10.64 -0.87 3.24
C ASP A 46 9.33 -1.01 2.48
N LEU A 47 8.20 -0.59 3.09
CA LEU A 47 6.90 -0.59 2.43
C LEU A 47 6.88 0.28 1.18
N ILE A 48 7.62 1.39 1.17
CA ILE A 48 7.70 2.28 0.01
C ILE A 48 8.41 1.56 -1.13
N THR A 49 9.50 0.86 -0.83
CA THR A 49 10.29 0.09 -1.80
C THR A 49 9.50 -1.07 -2.39
N LEU A 50 8.64 -1.72 -1.59
CA LEU A 50 7.87 -2.91 -1.98
C LEU A 50 6.48 -2.60 -2.55
N LEU A 51 6.01 -1.35 -2.43
CA LEU A 51 4.70 -0.94 -2.93
C LEU A 51 4.51 -1.19 -4.45
N PRO A 52 5.50 -0.96 -5.34
CA PRO A 52 5.34 -1.25 -6.76
C PRO A 52 5.04 -2.73 -7.05
N GLU A 53 5.66 -3.66 -6.30
CA GLU A 53 5.40 -5.10 -6.45
C GLU A 53 3.99 -5.46 -5.98
N ALA A 54 3.56 -4.92 -4.83
CA ALA A 54 2.18 -5.07 -4.36
C ALA A 54 1.14 -4.51 -5.34
N ILE A 55 1.46 -3.43 -6.08
CA ILE A 55 0.61 -2.90 -7.14
C ILE A 55 0.55 -3.88 -8.33
N SER A 56 1.67 -4.49 -8.72
CA SER A 56 1.70 -5.53 -9.76
C SER A 56 0.79 -6.70 -9.40
N ASP A 57 0.88 -7.20 -8.16
CA ASP A 57 0.02 -8.27 -7.66
C ASP A 57 -1.47 -7.93 -7.77
N ALA A 58 -1.84 -6.65 -7.54
CA ALA A 58 -3.22 -6.18 -7.63
C ALA A 58 -3.80 -6.30 -9.04
N TYR A 59 -2.95 -6.16 -10.06
CA TYR A 59 -3.34 -6.25 -11.47
C TYR A 59 -3.21 -7.69 -12.03
N GLY A 60 -2.75 -8.64 -11.22
CA GLY A 60 -2.56 -10.04 -11.63
C GLY A 60 -1.43 -10.24 -12.65
N ALA A 61 -0.41 -9.38 -12.60
CA ALA A 61 0.78 -9.43 -13.44
C ALA A 61 1.93 -10.20 -12.78
#